data_AF-A0A3M6KCF8-F1
#
_entry.id   AF-A0A3M6KCF8-F1
#
_cell.length_a   1.000
_cell.length_b   1.000
_cell.length_c   1.000
_cell.angle_alpha   90.00
_cell.angle_beta   90.00
_cell.angle_gamma   90.00
#
_symmetry.space_group_name_H-M   'P 1'
#
loop_
_entity.id
_entity.type
_entity.pdbx_description
1 polymer ?
#
loop_
_entity_poly.entity_id
_entity_poly.type
_entity_poly.pdbx_seq_one_letter_code
_entity_poly.pdbx_strand_id
1 'polypeptide(L)'
;MNEKERDVKIRIVILFECCKRAYGQSENEGKFFYVIPELQEYDNKVIDANMIYLINENLVRGGVDEAGSFSTPWITRINSTGMELVEKMVNESESQIPELKTELKDEKGTQERVMSFIKYCFKNKEIPIPIMNIVKDIVL
;
A
#
# COMPACT_ATOMS: atom_id res chain seq x y z
N MET A 1 -8.17 -14.86 -7.70
CA MET A 1 -7.05 -14.38 -6.88
C MET A 1 -6.85 -15.38 -5.76
N ASN A 2 -5.66 -15.95 -5.60
CA ASN A 2 -5.36 -16.83 -4.46
C ASN A 2 -5.15 -15.99 -3.17
N GLU A 3 -5.10 -16.64 -2.00
CA GLU A 3 -4.98 -15.92 -0.72
C GLU A 3 -3.71 -15.05 -0.63
N LYS A 4 -2.61 -15.52 -1.22
CA LYS A 4 -1.33 -14.81 -1.26
C LYS A 4 -1.40 -13.52 -2.08
N GLU A 5 -1.96 -13.61 -3.28
CA GLU A 5 -2.19 -12.44 -4.15
C GLU A 5 -3.14 -11.43 -3.51
N ARG A 6 -4.18 -11.92 -2.83
CA ARG A 6 -5.13 -11.08 -2.08
C ARG A 6 -4.40 -10.29 -0.99
N ASP A 7 -3.62 -10.98 -0.16
CA ASP A 7 -2.92 -10.37 0.96
C ASP A 7 -1.88 -9.35 0.47
N VAL A 8 -1.14 -9.67 -0.60
CA VAL A 8 -0.24 -8.73 -1.28
C VAL A 8 -0.99 -7.48 -1.74
N LYS A 9 -2.15 -7.64 -2.40
CA LYS A 9 -2.97 -6.49 -2.85
C LYS A 9 -3.40 -5.61 -1.67
N ILE A 10 -3.92 -6.20 -0.59
CA ILE A 10 -4.32 -5.47 0.62
C ILE A 10 -3.14 -4.68 1.21
N ARG A 11 -1.96 -5.32 1.32
CA ARG A 11 -0.74 -4.70 1.86
C ARG A 11 -0.30 -3.51 1.02
N ILE A 12 -0.31 -3.63 -0.32
CA ILE A 12 0.02 -2.53 -1.22
C ILE A 12 -0.97 -1.36 -1.02
N VAL A 13 -2.27 -1.63 -0.96
CA VAL A 13 -3.29 -0.58 -0.76
C VAL A 13 -3.07 0.16 0.56
N ILE A 14 -2.80 -0.56 1.65
CA ILE A 14 -2.49 0.04 2.96
C ILE A 14 -1.24 0.92 2.88
N LEU A 15 -0.16 0.44 2.25
CA LEU A 15 1.07 1.21 2.07
C LEU A 15 0.83 2.49 1.25
N PHE A 16 0.10 2.39 0.15
CA PHE A 16 -0.25 3.54 -0.68
C PHE A 16 -1.08 4.56 0.08
N GLU A 17 -2.06 4.12 0.87
CA GLU A 17 -2.80 5.01 1.75
C GLU A 17 -1.88 5.69 2.78
N CYS A 18 -0.92 4.97 3.37
CA CYS A 18 0.03 5.55 4.30
C CYS A 18 0.95 6.59 3.62
N CYS A 19 1.38 6.35 2.37
CA CYS A 19 2.11 7.35 1.56
C CYS A 19 1.26 8.59 1.31
N LYS A 20 0.00 8.42 0.88
CA LYS A 20 -0.93 9.54 0.66
C LYS A 20 -1.07 10.38 1.92
N ARG A 21 -1.23 9.75 3.10
CA ARG A 21 -1.31 10.45 4.40
C ARG A 21 0.00 11.18 4.73
N ALA A 22 1.16 10.52 4.56
CA ALA A 22 2.46 11.12 4.83
C ALA A 22 2.75 12.35 3.97
N TYR A 23 2.24 12.38 2.73
CA TYR A 23 2.35 13.49 1.81
C TYR A 23 1.21 14.52 1.88
N GLY A 24 0.26 14.35 2.81
CA GLY A 24 -0.89 15.26 2.96
C GLY A 24 -1.86 15.24 1.77
N GLN A 25 -1.95 14.13 1.05
CA GLN A 25 -2.80 13.94 -0.13
C GLN A 25 -3.88 12.85 0.05
N SER A 26 -4.13 12.40 1.28
CA SER A 26 -5.18 11.41 1.55
C SER A 26 -6.54 12.07 1.74
N GLU A 27 -7.56 11.57 1.04
CA GLU A 27 -8.98 11.89 1.27
C GLU A 27 -9.60 11.12 2.47
N ASN A 28 -8.81 10.21 3.07
CA ASN A 28 -9.19 9.34 4.17
C ASN A 28 -8.34 9.59 5.42
N GLU A 29 -7.76 10.78 5.54
CA GLU A 29 -7.00 11.17 6.72
C GLU A 29 -7.85 11.03 8.00
N GLY A 30 -7.26 10.44 9.04
CA GLY A 30 -7.94 10.16 10.32
C GLY A 30 -9.02 9.07 10.29
N LYS A 31 -9.30 8.44 9.13
CA LYS A 31 -10.28 7.36 9.03
C LYS A 31 -9.63 5.97 9.15
N PHE A 32 -10.40 4.99 9.59
CA PHE A 32 -10.00 3.58 9.60
C PHE A 32 -9.72 3.06 8.18
N PHE A 33 -8.84 2.07 8.03
CA PHE A 33 -8.50 1.53 6.71
C PHE A 33 -9.69 0.84 6.03
N TYR A 34 -10.67 0.32 6.79
CA TYR A 34 -11.86 -0.35 6.22
C TYR A 34 -12.74 0.57 5.36
N VAL A 35 -12.59 1.90 5.49
CA VAL A 35 -13.37 2.85 4.65
C VAL A 35 -12.71 3.13 3.31
N ILE A 36 -11.47 2.68 3.10
CA ILE A 36 -10.75 2.88 1.84
C ILE A 36 -11.48 2.09 0.75
N PRO A 37 -11.91 2.73 -0.35
CA PRO A 37 -12.72 2.07 -1.39
C PRO A 37 -12.11 0.76 -1.88
N GLU A 38 -10.79 0.73 -2.06
CA GLU A 38 -10.04 -0.43 -2.55
C GLU A 38 -9.95 -1.59 -1.53
N LEU A 39 -10.35 -1.37 -0.28
CA LEU A 39 -10.41 -2.40 0.76
C LEU A 39 -11.83 -2.88 1.10
N GLN A 40 -12.88 -2.20 0.63
CA GLN A 40 -14.27 -2.48 1.04
C GLN A 40 -14.77 -3.87 0.63
N GLU A 41 -14.13 -4.53 -0.34
CA GLU A 41 -14.47 -5.89 -0.77
C GLU A 41 -13.90 -6.99 0.14
N TYR A 42 -13.03 -6.66 1.10
CA TYR A 42 -12.37 -7.63 1.98
C TYR A 42 -12.98 -7.64 3.39
N ASP A 43 -12.94 -8.82 4.02
CA ASP A 43 -13.30 -8.97 5.43
C ASP A 43 -12.33 -8.18 6.33
N ASN A 44 -12.86 -7.43 7.31
CA ASN A 44 -12.05 -6.64 8.24
C ASN A 44 -10.97 -7.46 8.93
N LYS A 45 -11.21 -8.74 9.26
CA LYS A 45 -10.21 -9.62 9.87
C LYS A 45 -9.03 -9.90 8.94
N VAL A 46 -9.28 -9.98 7.63
CA VAL A 46 -8.23 -10.15 6.63
C VAL A 46 -7.43 -8.85 6.51
N ILE A 47 -8.09 -7.69 6.53
CA ILE A 47 -7.41 -6.39 6.56
C ILE A 47 -6.55 -6.28 7.82
N ASP A 48 -7.08 -6.65 8.99
CA ASP A 48 -6.37 -6.62 10.26
C ASP A 48 -5.12 -7.48 10.26
N ALA A 49 -5.21 -8.72 9.79
CA ALA A 49 -4.05 -9.61 9.67
C ALA A 49 -2.94 -9.00 8.80
N ASN A 50 -3.32 -8.31 7.72
CA ASN A 50 -2.38 -7.64 6.84
C ASN A 50 -1.79 -6.36 7.46
N MET A 51 -2.56 -5.60 8.24
CA MET A 51 -2.03 -4.47 9.01
C MET A 51 -1.02 -4.94 10.06
N ILE A 52 -1.32 -6.01 10.79
CA ILE A 52 -0.42 -6.62 11.78
C ILE A 52 0.89 -7.05 11.11
N TYR A 53 0.81 -7.69 9.95
CA TYR A 53 1.99 -8.06 9.18
C TYR A 53 2.87 -6.84 8.87
N LEU A 54 2.28 -5.76 8.33
CA LEU A 54 3.04 -4.55 7.97
C LEU A 54 3.68 -3.88 9.19
N ILE A 55 3.05 -3.95 10.37
CA ILE A 55 3.60 -3.46 11.63
C ILE A 55 4.81 -4.34 12.04
N ASN A 56 4.66 -5.67 12.00
CA ASN A 56 5.70 -6.61 12.38
C ASN A 56 6.93 -6.53 11.48
N GLU A 57 6.74 -6.35 10.17
CA GLU A 57 7.81 -6.12 9.19
C GLU A 57 8.38 -4.68 9.25
N ASN A 58 7.92 -3.87 10.20
CA ASN A 58 8.36 -2.50 10.41
C ASN A 58 8.20 -1.60 9.16
N LEU A 59 7.29 -1.94 8.24
CA LEU A 59 6.98 -1.14 7.06
C LEU A 59 6.10 0.07 7.43
N VAL A 60 5.32 -0.07 8.50
CA VAL A 60 4.50 0.99 9.07
C VAL A 60 4.69 1.04 10.59
N ARG A 61 4.46 2.23 11.17
CA ARG A 61 4.40 2.39 12.63
C ARG A 61 2.97 2.25 13.11
N GLY A 62 2.75 1.35 14.04
CA GLY A 62 1.44 1.06 14.59
C GLY A 62 1.52 0.29 15.89
N GLY A 63 0.36 -0.18 16.33
CA GLY A 63 0.19 -1.06 17.47
C GLY A 63 -0.98 -2.00 17.25
N VAL A 64 -1.13 -2.96 18.16
CA VAL A 64 -2.27 -3.86 18.21
C VAL A 64 -2.88 -3.72 19.60
N ASP A 65 -4.12 -3.27 19.65
CA ASP A 65 -4.87 -3.23 20.90
C ASP A 65 -5.49 -4.61 21.13
N GLU A 66 -5.13 -5.24 22.24
CA GLU A 66 -5.69 -6.54 22.63
C GLU A 66 -6.84 -6.34 23.63
N ALA A 67 -8.04 -6.75 23.23
CA ALA A 67 -9.25 -6.74 24.06
C ALA A 67 -9.88 -8.14 24.09
N GLY A 68 -9.46 -8.96 25.07
CA GLY A 68 -9.92 -10.35 25.18
C GLY A 68 -9.45 -11.19 24.00
N SER A 69 -10.37 -11.76 23.23
CA SER A 69 -10.07 -12.52 22.01
C SER A 69 -10.00 -11.68 20.74
N PHE A 70 -10.11 -10.35 20.84
CA PHE A 70 -10.08 -9.43 19.71
C PHE A 70 -8.77 -8.65 19.70
N SER A 71 -8.14 -8.59 18.53
CA SER A 71 -6.96 -7.78 18.24
C SER A 71 -7.32 -6.74 17.21
N THR A 72 -7.18 -5.45 17.54
CA THR A 72 -7.47 -4.36 16.60
C THR A 72 -6.19 -3.60 16.30
N PRO A 73 -5.63 -3.76 15.08
CA PRO A 73 -4.43 -3.03 14.70
C PRO A 73 -4.75 -1.58 14.34
N TRP A 74 -3.80 -0.69 14.61
CA TRP A 74 -3.85 0.69 14.16
C TRP A 74 -2.49 1.11 13.59
N ILE A 75 -2.51 1.98 12.57
CA ILE A 75 -1.31 2.52 11.92
C ILE A 75 -1.33 4.04 12.06
N THR A 76 -0.21 4.60 12.51
CA THR A 76 -0.03 6.06 12.64
C THR A 76 0.69 6.68 11.45
N ARG A 77 1.70 6.00 10.90
CA ARG A 77 2.46 6.50 9.75
C ARG A 77 3.21 5.38 9.03
N ILE A 78 3.61 5.63 7.80
CA ILE A 78 4.59 4.80 7.11
C ILE A 78 5.99 5.01 7.72
N ASN A 79 6.81 3.95 7.77
CA ASN A 79 8.22 4.05 8.14
C ASN A 79 9.08 4.31 6.90
N SER A 80 10.37 4.61 7.09
CA SER A 80 11.32 4.79 5.98
C SER A 80 11.42 3.54 5.11
N THR A 81 11.48 2.36 5.72
CA THR A 81 11.50 1.05 5.02
C THR A 81 10.26 0.82 4.16
N GLY A 82 9.07 1.21 4.66
CA GLY A 82 7.84 1.16 3.87
C GLY A 82 7.85 2.12 2.69
N MET A 83 8.37 3.34 2.90
CA MET A 83 8.51 4.33 1.82
C MET A 83 9.51 3.84 0.76
N GLU A 84 10.67 3.36 1.18
CA GLU A 84 11.71 2.78 0.30
C GLU A 84 11.15 1.62 -0.52
N LEU A 85 10.31 0.77 0.07
CA LEU A 85 9.63 -0.30 -0.64
C LEU A 85 8.69 0.25 -1.74
N VAL A 86 7.91 1.28 -1.44
CA VAL A 86 7.03 1.92 -2.44
C VAL A 86 7.85 2.58 -3.55
N GLU A 87 8.94 3.28 -3.21
CA GLU A 87 9.85 3.86 -4.20
C GLU A 87 10.48 2.78 -5.11
N LYS A 88 10.86 1.63 -4.54
CA LYS A 88 11.33 0.47 -5.30
C LYS A 88 10.25 -0.02 -6.26
N MET A 89 8.99 -0.11 -5.82
CA MET A 89 7.87 -0.48 -6.71
C MET A 89 7.77 0.48 -7.90
N VAL A 90 7.86 1.80 -7.67
CA VAL A 90 7.81 2.81 -8.74
C VAL A 90 8.92 2.56 -9.76
N ASN A 91 10.17 2.45 -9.28
CA ASN A 91 11.34 2.36 -10.15
C ASN A 91 11.39 1.05 -10.96
N GLU A 92 11.08 -0.08 -10.33
CA GLU A 92 11.08 -1.37 -11.02
C GLU A 92 9.90 -1.51 -11.99
N SER A 93 8.74 -0.93 -11.64
CA SER A 93 7.56 -0.97 -12.51
C SER A 93 7.72 -0.09 -13.74
N GLU A 94 8.40 1.05 -13.63
CA GLU A 94 8.68 1.94 -14.77
C GLU A 94 9.42 1.21 -15.90
N SER A 95 10.32 0.28 -15.55
CA SER A 95 11.05 -0.53 -16.52
C SER A 95 10.18 -1.60 -17.21
N GLN A 96 9.10 -2.03 -16.57
CA GLN A 96 8.26 -3.17 -16.98
C GLN A 96 6.94 -2.74 -17.62
N ILE A 97 6.49 -1.50 -17.37
CA ILE A 97 5.18 -0.99 -17.77
C ILE A 97 5.37 0.30 -18.60
N PRO A 98 5.37 0.21 -19.95
CA PRO A 98 5.60 1.36 -20.83
C PRO A 98 4.65 2.54 -20.61
N GLU A 99 3.39 2.27 -20.27
CA GLU A 99 2.39 3.29 -19.99
C GLU A 99 2.73 4.07 -18.72
N LEU A 100 3.19 3.38 -17.67
CA LEU A 100 3.62 4.02 -16.42
C LEU A 100 4.85 4.90 -16.66
N LYS A 101 5.82 4.44 -17.47
CA LYS A 101 6.97 5.25 -17.86
C LYS A 101 6.57 6.56 -18.55
N THR A 102 5.53 6.50 -19.39
CA THR A 102 5.00 7.69 -20.04
C THR A 102 4.34 8.63 -19.04
N GLU A 103 3.61 8.08 -18.05
CA GLU A 103 2.96 8.86 -16.98
C GLU A 103 3.99 9.56 -16.07
N LEU A 104 5.12 8.91 -15.76
CA LEU A 104 6.13 9.41 -14.83
C LEU A 104 7.20 10.31 -15.46
N LYS A 105 7.21 10.46 -16.79
CA LYS A 105 8.31 11.10 -17.54
C LYS A 105 8.61 12.54 -17.12
N ASP A 106 7.59 13.28 -16.69
CA ASP A 106 7.67 14.70 -16.34
C ASP A 106 7.84 14.92 -14.83
N GLU A 107 7.72 13.85 -14.02
CA GLU A 107 7.78 13.90 -12.57
C GLU A 107 9.23 13.82 -12.08
N LYS A 108 9.69 14.90 -11.42
CA LYS A 108 11.10 15.06 -11.03
C LYS A 108 11.39 14.76 -9.57
N GLY A 109 10.38 14.85 -8.69
CA GLY A 109 10.53 14.58 -7.27
C GLY A 109 9.97 13.22 -6.87
N THR A 110 10.52 12.66 -5.80
CA THR A 110 10.11 11.35 -5.27
C THR A 110 8.64 11.33 -4.90
N GLN A 111 8.15 12.39 -4.25
CA GLN A 111 6.75 12.50 -3.85
C GLN A 111 5.81 12.50 -5.06
N GLU A 112 6.08 13.32 -6.07
CA GLU A 112 5.24 13.41 -7.26
C GLU A 112 5.22 12.07 -8.02
N ARG A 113 6.38 11.42 -8.16
CA ARG A 113 6.50 10.10 -8.79
C ARG A 113 5.68 9.04 -8.06
N VAL A 114 5.80 8.97 -6.72
CA VAL A 114 5.01 8.02 -5.91
C VAL A 114 3.51 8.30 -6.05
N MET A 115 3.09 9.56 -6.02
CA MET A 115 1.68 9.91 -6.13
C MET A 115 1.10 9.62 -7.52
N SER A 116 1.83 9.90 -8.59
CA SER A 116 1.42 9.58 -9.96
C SER A 116 1.40 8.07 -10.20
N PHE A 117 2.33 7.32 -9.62
CA PHE A 117 2.29 5.86 -9.60
C PHE A 117 1.07 5.29 -8.87
N ILE A 118 0.75 5.79 -7.66
CA ILE A 118 -0.44 5.36 -6.90
C ILE A 118 -1.72 5.63 -7.70
N LYS A 119 -1.83 6.83 -8.31
CA LYS A 119 -2.97 7.17 -9.17
C LYS A 119 -3.08 6.24 -10.36
N TYR A 120 -1.96 5.91 -11.01
CA TYR A 120 -1.92 4.95 -12.11
C TYR A 120 -2.46 3.58 -11.68
N CYS A 121 -2.03 3.07 -10.52
CA CYS A 121 -2.46 1.77 -10.00
C CYS A 121 -3.97 1.71 -9.72
N PHE A 122 -4.60 2.81 -9.33
CA PHE A 122 -6.04 2.84 -9.02
C PHE A 122 -6.93 3.29 -10.18
N LYS A 123 -6.36 3.88 -11.24
CA LYS A 123 -7.10 4.33 -12.43
C LYS A 123 -7.95 3.21 -13.06
N ASN A 124 -7.44 1.97 -13.04
CA ASN A 124 -8.10 0.81 -13.64
C ASN A 124 -8.73 -0.13 -12.60
N LYS A 125 -8.81 0.29 -11.32
CA LYS A 125 -9.29 -0.52 -10.19
C LYS A 125 -8.54 -1.84 -9.94
N GLU A 126 -7.41 -2.05 -10.61
CA GLU A 126 -6.57 -3.24 -10.46
C GLU A 126 -5.10 -2.83 -10.39
N ILE A 127 -4.38 -3.42 -9.44
CA ILE A 127 -2.93 -3.27 -9.32
C ILE A 127 -2.28 -4.17 -10.38
N PRO A 128 -1.48 -3.62 -11.32
CA PRO A 128 -0.84 -4.42 -12.35
C PRO A 128 0.01 -5.58 -11.79
N ILE A 129 -0.06 -6.73 -12.47
CA ILE A 129 0.69 -7.94 -12.08
C ILE A 129 2.20 -7.69 -11.89
N PRO A 130 2.91 -6.90 -12.74
CA PRO A 130 4.32 -6.60 -12.51
C PRO A 130 4.58 -5.96 -11.14
N ILE A 131 3.70 -5.08 -10.66
CA ILE A 131 3.81 -4.44 -9.35
C ILE A 131 3.61 -5.47 -8.23
N MET A 132 2.59 -6.33 -8.35
CA MET A 132 2.37 -7.40 -7.37
C MET A 132 3.57 -8.35 -7.28
N ASN A 133 4.25 -8.62 -8.41
CA ASN A 133 5.42 -9.49 -8.46
C ASN A 133 6.66 -8.90 -7.78
N ILE A 134 6.86 -7.57 -7.84
CA ILE A 134 7.99 -6.88 -7.19
C ILE A 134 7.95 -7.09 -5.67
N VAL A 135 6.75 -7.09 -5.11
CA VAL A 135 6.57 -7.14 -3.67
C VAL A 135 6.26 -8.54 -3.16
N LYS A 136 5.90 -9.48 -4.02
CA LYS A 136 5.48 -10.83 -3.61
C LYS A 136 6.51 -11.45 -2.65
N ASP A 137 7.81 -11.30 -2.89
CA ASP A 137 8.85 -11.93 -2.06
C ASP A 137 9.23 -11.11 -0.81
N ILE A 138 8.68 -9.89 -0.66
CA ILE A 138 8.97 -8.94 0.42
C ILE A 138 7.83 -8.88 1.42
N VAL A 139 6.61 -9.11 0.96
CA VAL A 139 5.40 -9.11 1.79
C VAL A 139 4.77 -10.50 1.89
N LEU A 140 5.34 -11.60 1.39
CA LEU A 140 4.81 -12.97 1.63
C LEU A 140 5.41 -13.68 2.84
#